data_AF-A0A924CE87-F1
#
_entry.id   AF-A0A924CE87-F1
#
_cell.length_a   1.000
_cell.length_b   1.000
_cell.length_c   1.000
_cell.angle_alpha   90.00
_cell.angle_beta   90.00
_cell.angle_gamma   90.00
#
_symmetry.space_group_name_H-M   'P 1'
#
loop_
_entity.id
_entity.type
_entity.pdbx_description
1 polymer ?
#
loop_
_entity_poly.entity_id
_entity_poly.type
_entity_poly.pdbx_seq_one_letter_code
_entity_poly.pdbx_strand_id
1 'polypeptide(L)'
;TADIGLLAAIIVGIFTTGCFHEDGFADTCDAFGGGWTKEKILAIMKDSRLGTYGVAGLVLMLSAKFLLLKERVTWFSFKVATEKELKLLVAATMVAAHAISRLMPVFVIQYYQYVTADDGSKSKPLASKKL
;
A
#
# COMPACT_ATOMS: atom_id res chain seq x y z
N THR A 1 -15.42 4.79 -19.30
CA THR A 1 -14.10 4.75 -19.98
C THR A 1 -13.15 3.86 -19.18
N ALA A 2 -12.06 3.37 -19.79
CA ALA A 2 -11.08 2.51 -19.10
C ALA A 2 -10.49 3.18 -17.84
N ASP A 3 -10.28 4.50 -17.90
CA ASP A 3 -9.79 5.30 -16.77
C ASP A 3 -10.73 5.26 -15.55
N ILE A 4 -12.05 5.34 -15.76
CA ILE A 4 -13.04 5.23 -14.66
C ILE A 4 -13.01 3.83 -14.04
N GLY A 5 -12.90 2.78 -14.85
CA GLY A 5 -12.80 1.40 -14.37
C GLY A 5 -11.54 1.18 -13.54
N LEU A 6 -10.42 1.76 -13.97
CA LEU A 6 -9.17 1.69 -13.24
C LEU A 6 -9.23 2.42 -11.90
N LEU A 7 -9.80 3.63 -11.88
CA LEU A 7 -10.00 4.38 -10.65
C LEU A 7 -10.92 3.62 -9.68
N ALA A 8 -12.03 3.07 -10.18
CA ALA A 8 -12.95 2.25 -9.39
C ALA A 8 -12.24 1.03 -8.79
N ALA A 9 -11.36 0.36 -9.53
CA ALA A 9 -10.60 -0.77 -9.00
C ALA A 9 -9.63 -0.38 -7.89
N ILE A 10 -8.97 0.79 -7.99
CA ILE A 10 -8.13 1.32 -6.91
C ILE A 10 -8.98 1.60 -5.67
N ILE A 11 -10.12 2.28 -5.83
CA ILE A 11 -11.05 2.61 -4.75
C ILE A 11 -11.55 1.34 -4.06
N VAL A 12 -12.05 0.36 -4.81
CA VAL A 12 -12.49 -0.92 -4.25
C VAL A 12 -11.36 -1.63 -3.51
N GLY A 13 -10.13 -1.59 -4.03
CA GLY A 13 -8.95 -2.13 -3.35
C GLY A 13 -8.66 -1.47 -1.99
N ILE A 14 -8.86 -0.15 -1.88
CA ILE A 14 -8.72 0.56 -0.61
C ILE A 14 -9.82 0.13 0.37
N PHE A 15 -11.09 0.12 -0.08
CA PHE A 15 -12.23 -0.26 0.77
C PHE A 15 -12.14 -1.70 1.27
N THR A 16 -11.80 -2.64 0.38
CA THR A 16 -11.68 -4.08 0.72
C THR A 16 -10.59 -4.34 1.75
N THR A 17 -9.57 -3.48 1.83
CA THR A 17 -8.49 -3.60 2.82
C THR A 17 -8.66 -2.69 4.02
N GLY A 18 -9.77 -1.96 4.12
CA GLY A 18 -10.01 -1.00 5.20
C GLY A 18 -9.01 0.15 5.24
N CYS A 19 -8.35 0.46 4.13
CA CYS A 19 -7.32 1.50 4.00
C CYS A 19 -6.05 1.27 4.85
N PHE A 20 -5.84 0.07 5.43
CA PHE A 20 -4.72 -0.16 6.35
C PHE A 20 -3.33 0.00 5.74
N HIS A 21 -3.16 -0.25 4.45
CA HIS A 21 -1.83 -0.16 3.82
C HIS A 21 -1.51 1.26 3.40
N GLU A 22 -2.52 1.96 2.90
CA GLU A 22 -2.46 3.38 2.58
C GLU A 22 -2.16 4.20 3.85
N ASP A 23 -2.85 3.89 4.95
CA ASP A 23 -2.62 4.47 6.28
C ASP A 23 -1.19 4.19 6.77
N GLY A 24 -0.78 2.92 6.82
CA GLY A 24 0.58 2.57 7.25
C GLY A 24 1.70 3.15 6.36
N PHE A 25 1.43 3.36 5.07
CA PHE A 25 2.36 4.06 4.17
C PHE A 25 2.43 5.55 4.50
N ALA A 26 1.29 6.21 4.72
CA ALA A 26 1.24 7.61 5.12
C ALA A 26 1.95 7.85 6.45
N ASP A 27 1.69 7.00 7.46
CA ASP A 27 2.36 7.02 8.77
C ASP A 27 3.87 6.87 8.62
N THR A 28 4.32 5.98 7.73
CA THR A 28 5.75 5.80 7.45
C THR A 28 6.34 7.07 6.84
N CYS A 29 5.68 7.66 5.84
CA CYS A 29 6.14 8.91 5.23
C CYS A 29 6.21 10.06 6.24
N ASP A 30 5.19 10.25 7.07
CA ASP A 30 5.18 11.31 8.08
C ASP A 30 6.19 11.08 9.20
N ALA A 31 6.31 9.85 9.69
CA ALA A 31 7.22 9.53 10.77
C ALA A 31 8.68 9.73 10.38
N PHE A 32 9.08 9.25 9.20
CA PHE A 32 10.46 9.40 8.71
C PHE A 32 10.73 10.77 8.08
N GLY A 33 9.70 11.46 7.57
CA GLY A 33 9.84 12.82 7.06
C GLY A 33 9.89 13.89 8.16
N GLY A 34 9.14 13.69 9.24
CA GLY A 34 9.02 14.64 10.36
C GLY A 34 9.79 14.28 11.63
N GLY A 35 10.35 13.07 11.72
CA GLY A 35 11.03 12.54 12.90
C GLY A 35 12.49 12.16 12.63
N TRP A 36 13.41 12.68 13.46
CA TRP A 36 14.86 12.42 13.35
C TRP A 36 15.42 11.56 14.49
N THR A 37 14.63 11.35 15.55
CA THR A 37 14.96 10.44 16.65
C THR A 37 13.91 9.34 16.72
N LYS A 38 14.28 8.18 17.27
CA LYS A 38 13.37 7.04 17.42
C LYS A 38 12.10 7.41 18.17
N GLU A 39 12.22 8.20 19.23
CA GLU A 39 11.11 8.63 20.07
C GLU A 39 10.15 9.52 19.29
N LYS A 40 10.68 10.43 18.45
CA LYS A 40 9.88 11.33 17.62
C LYS A 40 9.17 10.56 16.50
N ILE A 41 9.86 9.65 15.83
CA ILE A 41 9.28 8.78 14.78
C ILE A 41 8.09 7.99 15.37
N LEU A 42 8.30 7.32 16.52
CA LEU A 42 7.23 6.54 17.17
C LEU A 42 6.08 7.40 17.69
N ALA A 43 6.36 8.64 18.13
CA ALA A 43 5.31 9.58 18.52
C ALA A 43 4.46 10.01 17.32
N ILE A 44 5.08 10.25 16.16
CA ILE A 44 4.37 10.59 14.91
C ILE A 44 3.53 9.41 14.43
N MET A 45 4.05 8.18 14.44
CA MET A 45 3.28 6.98 14.05
C MET A 45 2.06 6.69 14.96
N LYS A 46 1.97 7.32 16.14
CA LYS A 46 0.81 7.20 17.04
C LYS A 46 -0.16 8.38 16.89
N ASP A 47 0.22 9.41 16.12
CA ASP A 47 -0.63 10.56 15.84
C ASP A 47 -1.56 10.21 14.68
N SER A 48 -2.87 10.36 14.86
CA SER A 48 -3.84 10.03 13.82
C SER A 48 -3.98 11.13 12.76
N ARG A 49 -3.24 12.24 12.88
CA ARG A 49 -3.29 13.35 11.92
C ARG A 49 -2.31 13.10 10.77
N LEU A 50 -2.78 13.31 9.55
CA LEU A 50 -1.93 13.33 8.37
C LEU A 50 -1.06 14.59 8.34
N GLY A 51 0.24 14.38 8.14
CA GLY A 51 1.21 15.43 7.87
C GLY A 51 1.47 15.62 6.37
N THR A 52 2.29 16.62 6.04
CA THR A 52 2.59 16.97 4.64
C THR A 52 3.30 15.83 3.90
N TYR A 53 4.16 15.07 4.58
CA TYR A 53 4.89 13.97 3.96
C TYR A 53 3.96 12.77 3.68
N GLY A 54 3.04 12.46 4.58
CA GLY A 54 2.02 11.44 4.39
C GLY A 54 1.09 11.77 3.23
N VAL A 55 0.59 13.01 3.17
CA VAL A 55 -0.25 13.48 2.03
C VAL A 55 0.53 13.41 0.71
N ALA A 56 1.74 13.95 0.66
CA ALA A 56 2.56 13.91 -0.54
C ALA A 56 2.85 12.47 -0.98
N GLY A 57 3.18 11.60 -0.03
CA GLY A 57 3.38 10.17 -0.26
C GLY A 57 2.15 9.50 -0.87
N LEU A 58 0.97 9.69 -0.27
CA LEU A 58 -0.28 9.11 -0.77
C LEU A 58 -0.61 9.57 -2.19
N VAL A 59 -0.47 10.86 -2.46
CA VAL A 59 -0.71 11.42 -3.80
C VAL A 59 0.23 10.79 -4.82
N LEU A 60 1.54 10.71 -4.52
CA LEU A 60 2.53 10.11 -5.42
C LEU A 60 2.26 8.62 -5.63
N MET A 61 1.99 7.88 -4.55
CA MET A 61 1.74 6.43 -4.61
C MET A 61 0.47 6.09 -5.41
N LEU A 62 -0.66 6.77 -5.15
CA LEU A 62 -1.91 6.52 -5.87
C LEU A 62 -1.82 6.96 -7.33
N SER A 63 -1.16 8.10 -7.61
CA SER A 63 -0.91 8.56 -8.97
C SER A 63 -0.04 7.59 -9.75
N ALA A 64 1.06 7.11 -9.15
CA ALA A 64 1.92 6.11 -9.75
C ALA A 64 1.15 4.82 -10.04
N LYS A 65 0.33 4.34 -9.09
CA LYS A 65 -0.50 3.14 -9.27
C LYS A 65 -1.46 3.28 -10.45
N PHE A 66 -2.14 4.43 -10.55
CA PHE A 66 -3.04 4.70 -11.66
C PHE A 66 -2.29 4.75 -13.00
N LEU A 67 -1.21 5.53 -13.10
CA LEU A 67 -0.44 5.67 -14.34
C LEU A 67 0.18 4.35 -14.81
N LEU A 68 0.76 3.56 -13.89
CA LEU A 68 1.36 2.27 -14.21
C LEU A 68 0.33 1.25 -14.68
N LEU A 69 -0.85 1.21 -14.04
CA LEU A 69 -1.92 0.31 -14.48
C LEU A 69 -2.49 0.72 -15.84
N LYS A 70 -2.62 2.04 -16.09
CA LYS A 70 -3.03 2.56 -17.40
C LYS A 70 -2.06 2.15 -18.50
N GLU A 71 -0.75 2.34 -18.28
CA GLU A 71 0.29 1.96 -19.23
C GLU A 71 0.30 0.44 -19.47
N ARG A 72 0.12 -0.36 -18.42
CA ARG A 72 0.02 -1.82 -18.53
C ARG A 72 -1.17 -2.28 -19.37
N VAL A 73 -2.34 -1.69 -19.20
CA VAL A 73 -3.54 -2.03 -20.00
C VAL A 73 -3.29 -1.71 -21.48
N THR A 74 -2.70 -0.56 -21.79
CA THR A 74 -2.32 -0.18 -23.16
C THR A 74 -1.34 -1.18 -23.76
N TRP A 75 -0.29 -1.57 -23.02
CA TRP A 75 0.70 -2.53 -23.47
C TRP A 75 0.11 -3.91 -23.77
N PHE A 76 -0.77 -4.43 -22.90
CA PHE A 76 -1.45 -5.70 -23.15
C PHE A 76 -2.40 -5.62 -24.34
N SER A 77 -3.09 -4.49 -24.52
CA SER A 77 -4.01 -4.29 -25.66
C SER A 77 -3.29 -4.39 -27.01
N PHE A 78 -2.00 -4.04 -27.06
CA PHE A 78 -1.17 -4.17 -28.26
C PHE A 78 -0.71 -5.61 -28.54
N LYS A 79 -0.58 -6.44 -27.50
CA LYS A 79 0.02 -7.79 -27.57
C LYS A 79 -1.00 -8.92 -27.73
N VAL A 80 -2.27 -8.67 -27.45
CA VAL A 80 -3.30 -9.70 -27.31
C VAL A 80 -4.30 -9.62 -28.46
N ALA A 81 -4.59 -10.77 -29.10
CA ALA A 81 -5.41 -10.84 -30.31
C ALA A 81 -6.92 -10.76 -30.02
N THR A 82 -7.38 -11.10 -28.80
CA THR A 82 -8.81 -11.13 -28.46
C THR A 82 -9.14 -10.32 -27.21
N GLU A 83 -10.32 -9.69 -27.19
CA GLU A 83 -10.77 -8.92 -26.02
C GLU A 83 -10.90 -9.77 -24.74
N LYS A 84 -11.27 -11.05 -24.90
CA LYS A 84 -11.48 -11.96 -23.76
C LYS A 84 -10.16 -12.25 -23.04
N GLU A 85 -9.10 -12.53 -23.80
CA GLU A 85 -7.75 -12.76 -23.24
C GLU A 85 -7.21 -11.48 -22.58
N LEU A 86 -7.44 -10.31 -23.19
CA LEU A 86 -7.01 -9.04 -22.64
C LEU A 86 -7.65 -8.78 -21.26
N LYS A 87 -8.98 -8.96 -21.17
CA LYS A 87 -9.72 -8.79 -19.91
C LYS A 87 -9.23 -9.77 -18.83
N LEU A 88 -8.97 -11.02 -19.21
CA LEU A 88 -8.47 -12.04 -18.28
C LEU A 88 -7.06 -11.72 -17.77
N LEU A 89 -6.15 -11.34 -18.66
CA LEU A 89 -4.77 -10.98 -18.30
C LEU A 89 -4.74 -9.75 -17.39
N VAL A 90 -5.48 -8.70 -17.73
CA VAL A 90 -5.58 -7.49 -16.89
C VAL A 90 -6.11 -7.85 -15.50
N ALA A 91 -7.21 -8.62 -15.42
CA ALA A 91 -7.75 -9.05 -14.14
C ALA A 91 -6.75 -9.89 -13.33
N ALA A 92 -6.09 -10.88 -13.95
CA ALA A 92 -5.09 -11.72 -13.29
C ALA A 92 -3.91 -10.89 -12.78
N THR A 93 -3.42 -9.93 -13.57
CA THR A 93 -2.32 -9.05 -13.19
C THR A 93 -2.70 -8.18 -11.99
N MET A 94 -3.94 -7.66 -11.96
CA MET A 94 -4.44 -6.85 -10.86
C MET A 94 -4.57 -7.66 -9.56
N VAL A 95 -5.10 -8.89 -9.65
CA VAL A 95 -5.20 -9.79 -8.49
C VAL A 95 -3.81 -10.17 -7.96
N ALA A 96 -2.89 -10.57 -8.85
CA ALA A 96 -1.54 -10.93 -8.47
C ALA A 96 -0.79 -9.74 -7.85
N ALA A 97 -0.86 -8.55 -8.46
CA ALA A 97 -0.23 -7.34 -7.92
C ALA A 97 -0.79 -6.96 -6.55
N HIS A 98 -2.11 -7.08 -6.36
CA HIS A 98 -2.73 -6.84 -5.07
C HIS A 98 -2.24 -7.85 -4.03
N ALA A 99 -2.26 -9.16 -4.34
CA ALA A 99 -1.82 -10.21 -3.42
C ALA A 99 -0.36 -10.03 -2.99
N ILE A 100 0.55 -9.80 -3.95
CA ILE A 100 1.98 -9.59 -3.67
C ILE A 100 2.21 -8.37 -2.77
N SER A 101 1.52 -7.26 -3.04
CA SER A 101 1.63 -6.04 -2.23
C SER A 101 1.24 -6.28 -0.77
N ARG A 102 0.21 -7.11 -0.51
CA ARG A 102 -0.25 -7.40 0.87
C ARG A 102 0.60 -8.43 1.61
N LEU A 103 1.53 -9.11 0.94
CA LEU A 103 2.55 -9.94 1.60
C LEU A 103 3.68 -9.12 2.22
N MET A 104 3.94 -7.91 1.71
CA MET A 104 5.07 -7.11 2.16
C MET A 104 5.05 -6.75 3.66
N PRO A 105 3.90 -6.33 4.25
CA PRO A 105 3.83 -6.09 5.69
C PRO A 105 4.15 -7.33 6.53
N VAL A 106 3.84 -8.53 6.04
CA VAL A 106 4.16 -9.79 6.73
C VAL A 106 5.68 -9.93 6.83
N PHE A 107 6.41 -9.71 5.73
CA PHE A 107 7.87 -9.77 5.75
C PHE A 107 8.47 -8.72 6.68
N VAL A 108 7.92 -7.51 6.75
CA VAL A 108 8.37 -6.48 7.69
C VAL A 108 8.21 -6.96 9.14
N ILE A 109 7.03 -7.47 9.49
CA ILE A 109 6.74 -7.99 10.84
C ILE A 109 7.62 -9.20 11.18
N GLN A 110 7.92 -10.05 10.20
CA GLN A 110 8.71 -11.28 10.41
C GLN A 110 10.21 -11.02 10.50
N TYR A 111 10.78 -10.17 9.65
CA TYR A 111 12.24 -10.00 9.62
C TYR A 111 12.75 -8.86 10.51
N TYR A 112 11.96 -7.84 10.79
CA TYR A 112 12.41 -6.72 11.62
C TYR A 112 12.10 -6.92 13.10
N GLN A 113 12.96 -6.36 13.95
CA GLN A 113 12.74 -6.33 15.39
C GLN A 113 11.64 -5.32 15.73
N TYR A 114 10.73 -5.71 16.61
CA TYR A 114 9.73 -4.80 17.15
C TYR A 114 10.38 -3.78 18.09
N VAL A 115 10.16 -2.48 17.83
CA VAL A 115 10.93 -1.40 18.49
C VAL A 115 10.15 -0.60 19.53
N THR A 116 8.82 -0.76 19.60
CA THR A 116 7.96 -0.04 20.55
C THR A 116 8.07 -0.64 21.95
N ALA A 117 8.36 0.20 22.94
CA ALA A 117 8.59 -0.21 24.33
C ALA A 117 7.30 -0.48 25.12
N ASP A 118 6.16 0.11 24.72
CA ASP A 118 4.87 -0.07 25.42
C ASP A 118 4.38 -1.53 25.38
N ASP A 119 4.13 -2.08 26.57
CA ASP A 119 3.55 -3.43 26.74
C ASP A 119 2.08 -3.52 26.31
N GLY A 120 1.38 -2.38 26.17
CA GLY A 120 -0.02 -2.31 25.76
C GLY A 120 -0.25 -2.21 24.23
N SER A 121 0.79 -2.26 23.42
CA SER A 121 0.64 -2.08 21.97
C SER A 121 -0.05 -3.27 21.30
N LYS A 122 -1.13 -3.00 20.55
CA LYS A 122 -1.93 -4.01 19.83
C LYS A 122 -1.11 -4.83 18.83
N SER A 123 -0.02 -4.27 18.29
CA SER A 123 0.83 -4.95 17.30
C SER A 123 1.93 -5.82 17.92
N LYS A 124 2.21 -5.68 19.23
CA LYS A 124 3.30 -6.39 19.91
C LYS A 124 3.14 -7.92 19.86
N PRO A 125 1.97 -8.52 20.17
CA PRO A 125 1.82 -9.99 20.13
C PRO A 125 2.09 -10.59 18.74
N LEU A 126 1.67 -9.89 17.69
CA LEU A 126 1.88 -10.29 16.30
C LEU A 126 3.34 -10.16 15.88
N ALA A 127 4.02 -9.09 16.28
CA ALA A 127 5.42 -8.86 15.92
C ALA A 127 6.42 -9.71 16.73
N SER A 128 6.05 -10.13 17.94
CA SER A 128 6.87 -10.99 18.78
C SER A 128 6.83 -12.47 18.37
N LYS A 129 5.77 -12.91 17.69
CA LYS A 129 5.61 -14.30 17.28
C LYS A 129 6.08 -14.49 15.84
N LYS A 130 7.36 -14.85 15.69
CA LYS A 130 7.96 -15.18 14.39
C LYS A 130 7.38 -16.51 13.88
N LEU A 131 7.13 -16.58 12.57
CA LEU A 131 6.68 -17.77 11.84
C LEU A 131 7.78 -18.84 11.80
#